data_AF-A0A1V5LQ02-F1
#
_entry.id   AF-A0A1V5LQ02-F1
#
_cell.length_a   1.000
_cell.length_b   1.000
_cell.length_c   1.000
_cell.angle_alpha   90.00
_cell.angle_beta   90.00
_cell.angle_gamma   90.00
#
_symmetry.space_group_name_H-M   'P 1'
#
loop_
_entity.id
_entity.type
_entity.pdbx_description
1 polymer ?
#
loop_
_entity_poly.entity_id
_entity_poly.type
_entity_poly.pdbx_seq_one_letter_code
_entity_poly.pdbx_strand_id
1 'polypeptide(L)'
;MIRPTTIPQTTEDLLVEQAVAREALRLAFIHHQELATGLKGVQQQRDIGAALAQSEAGGTQVNLFDLGLIIGSGGVLSHAPRRHQAALMMVDAFLPVGVTMLAVDSIFMMPQLGVLSQQYPDIARQVFRRDCLIPLGPVIAPLGPVTDGEDVMTVRVEPADGNPVEVTVRGGELHRLPLARDAKARLTVRPARGLDLGEGKGKVIERAITGGVVGILLDGRGRPLQLPDDDTKRAERLRTWLEAAGAAGDAD
;
A
#
# COMPACT_ATOMS: atom_id res chain seq x y z
N MET A 1 2.40 -17.51 -18.90
CA MET A 1 2.62 -16.19 -19.54
C MET A 1 1.29 -15.46 -19.50
N ILE A 2 1.15 -14.42 -18.65
CA ILE A 2 -0.03 -13.54 -18.69
C ILE A 2 -0.01 -12.85 -20.04
N ARG A 3 -1.08 -12.98 -20.82
CA ARG A 3 -1.26 -12.19 -22.05
C ARG A 3 -1.78 -10.82 -21.60
N PRO A 4 -1.04 -9.72 -21.77
CA PRO A 4 -1.40 -8.41 -21.19
C PRO A 4 -2.76 -7.85 -21.63
N THR A 5 -3.33 -8.43 -22.68
CA THR A 5 -4.62 -8.04 -23.29
C THR A 5 -5.72 -9.07 -23.06
N THR A 6 -5.47 -10.15 -22.32
CA THR A 6 -6.53 -11.10 -21.96
C THR A 6 -7.40 -10.47 -20.89
N ILE A 7 -8.70 -10.38 -21.16
CA ILE A 7 -9.69 -9.92 -20.21
C ILE A 7 -10.22 -11.16 -19.49
N PRO A 8 -10.11 -11.24 -18.14
CA PRO A 8 -10.72 -12.31 -17.37
C PRO A 8 -12.20 -12.48 -17.73
N GLN A 9 -12.62 -13.70 -18.08
CA GLN A 9 -14.01 -13.99 -18.46
C GLN A 9 -14.81 -14.54 -17.28
N THR A 10 -14.12 -15.08 -16.27
CA THR A 10 -14.71 -15.64 -15.06
C THR A 10 -14.07 -15.03 -13.82
N THR A 11 -14.77 -15.13 -12.68
CA THR A 11 -14.23 -14.74 -11.38
C THR A 11 -12.96 -15.54 -11.03
N GLU A 12 -12.87 -16.80 -11.44
CA GLU A 12 -11.68 -17.63 -11.26
C GLU A 12 -10.48 -17.07 -12.04
N ASP A 13 -10.67 -16.74 -13.33
CA ASP A 13 -9.62 -16.13 -14.15
C ASP A 13 -9.11 -14.83 -13.52
N LEU A 14 -10.04 -14.00 -13.01
CA LEU A 14 -9.73 -12.73 -12.39
C LEU A 14 -8.90 -12.94 -11.11
N LEU A 15 -9.30 -13.90 -10.27
CA LEU A 15 -8.57 -14.22 -9.04
C LEU A 15 -7.16 -14.73 -9.34
N VAL A 16 -7.01 -15.58 -10.37
CA VAL A 16 -5.69 -16.08 -10.81
C VAL A 16 -4.83 -14.93 -11.33
N GLU A 17 -5.36 -14.07 -12.21
CA GLU A 17 -4.62 -12.93 -12.75
C GLU A 17 -4.14 -12.00 -11.63
N GLN A 18 -5.03 -11.64 -10.71
CA GLN A 18 -4.70 -10.76 -9.59
C GLN A 18 -3.74 -11.43 -8.59
N ALA A 19 -3.81 -12.76 -8.40
CA ALA A 19 -2.85 -13.48 -7.57
C ALA A 19 -1.44 -13.44 -8.17
N VAL A 20 -1.34 -13.66 -9.49
CA VAL A 20 -0.04 -13.55 -10.19
C VAL A 20 0.47 -12.11 -10.18
N ALA A 21 -0.42 -11.11 -10.32
CA ALA A 21 -0.03 -9.70 -10.23
C ALA A 21 0.54 -9.34 -8.85
N ARG A 22 -0.08 -9.79 -7.75
CA ARG A 22 0.45 -9.60 -6.39
C ARG A 22 1.87 -10.14 -6.26
N GLU A 23 2.10 -11.37 -6.73
CA GLU A 23 3.41 -12.01 -6.63
C GLU A 23 4.45 -11.33 -7.53
N ALA A 24 4.07 -10.95 -8.76
CA ALA A 24 4.94 -10.22 -9.67
C ALA A 24 5.36 -8.86 -9.08
N LEU A 25 4.42 -8.11 -8.50
CA LEU A 25 4.70 -6.84 -7.83
C LEU A 25 5.61 -7.04 -6.61
N ARG A 26 5.33 -8.05 -5.78
CA ARG A 26 6.13 -8.39 -4.59
C ARG A 26 7.57 -8.72 -4.95
N LEU A 27 7.77 -9.61 -5.92
CA LEU A 27 9.10 -10.01 -6.39
C LEU A 27 9.84 -8.84 -7.05
N ALA A 28 9.16 -8.04 -7.87
CA ALA A 28 9.74 -6.85 -8.47
C ALA A 28 10.17 -5.83 -7.42
N PHE A 29 9.38 -5.66 -6.34
CA PHE A 29 9.72 -4.76 -5.25
C PHE A 29 10.93 -5.25 -4.45
N ILE A 30 10.98 -6.53 -4.09
CA ILE A 30 12.15 -7.13 -3.41
C ILE A 30 13.40 -6.93 -4.26
N HIS A 31 13.32 -7.24 -5.55
CA HIS A 31 14.44 -7.05 -6.47
C HIS A 31 14.85 -5.57 -6.58
N HIS A 32 13.88 -4.64 -6.63
CA HIS A 32 14.18 -3.22 -6.63
C HIS A 32 14.93 -2.78 -5.36
N GLN A 33 14.53 -3.28 -4.18
CA GLN A 33 15.21 -2.99 -2.92
C GLN A 33 16.67 -3.49 -2.91
N GLU A 34 16.94 -4.64 -3.55
CA GLU A 34 18.30 -5.17 -3.72
C GLU A 34 19.18 -4.29 -4.64
N LEU A 35 18.57 -3.71 -5.69
CA LEU A 35 19.26 -2.83 -6.64
C LEU A 35 19.46 -1.42 -6.07
N ALA A 36 18.50 -0.92 -5.30
CA ALA A 36 18.51 0.39 -4.65
C ALA A 36 19.43 0.39 -3.41
N THR A 37 20.70 0.06 -3.60
CA THR A 37 21.74 0.08 -2.55
C THR A 37 22.67 1.28 -2.74
N GLY A 38 23.42 1.64 -1.71
CA GLY A 38 24.47 2.67 -1.82
C GLY A 38 25.48 2.35 -2.94
N LEU A 39 26.14 3.38 -3.49
CA LEU A 39 27.18 3.21 -4.51
C LEU A 39 28.28 2.26 -4.02
N LYS A 40 28.25 1.00 -4.47
CA LYS A 40 29.33 0.04 -4.23
C LYS A 40 30.57 0.50 -5.00
N GLY A 41 31.62 0.92 -4.29
CA GLY A 41 32.94 1.20 -4.87
C GLY A 41 33.37 2.67 -4.93
N VAL A 42 32.58 3.63 -4.44
CA VAL A 42 33.06 5.01 -4.27
C VAL A 42 33.88 5.09 -2.98
N GLN A 43 35.15 5.48 -3.06
CA GLN A 43 35.97 5.80 -1.89
C GLN A 43 35.36 7.01 -1.18
N GLN A 44 34.52 6.77 -0.18
CA GLN A 44 34.18 7.80 0.79
C GLN A 44 35.45 8.16 1.56
N GLN A 45 35.79 9.46 1.66
CA GLN A 45 36.89 9.94 2.49
C GLN A 45 36.65 9.46 3.93
N ARG A 46 37.61 8.69 4.46
CA ARG A 46 37.44 7.86 5.65
C ARG A 46 37.86 8.64 6.88
N ASP A 47 36.92 8.90 7.77
CA ASP A 47 37.23 9.20 9.17
C ASP A 47 36.94 7.94 10.01
N ILE A 48 37.75 7.69 11.04
CA ILE A 48 37.73 6.44 11.83
C ILE A 48 36.35 6.25 12.50
N GLY A 49 35.65 7.35 12.80
CA GLY A 49 34.28 7.33 13.32
C GLY A 49 33.22 6.80 12.34
N ALA A 50 33.42 6.97 11.03
CA ALA A 50 32.48 6.51 10.01
C ALA A 50 32.54 4.99 9.79
N ALA A 51 33.68 4.35 10.10
CA ALA A 51 33.87 2.91 9.95
C ALA A 51 33.08 2.08 10.98
N LEU A 52 32.84 2.62 12.18
CA LEU A 52 32.02 1.93 13.20
C LEU A 52 30.51 2.02 12.93
N ALA A 53 30.05 3.04 12.20
CA ALA A 53 28.64 3.14 11.79
C ALA A 53 28.29 2.22 10.60
N GLN A 54 29.31 1.70 9.89
CA GLN A 54 29.14 0.97 8.63
C GLN A 54 28.82 -0.53 8.75
N SER A 55 28.65 -1.09 9.95
CA SER A 55 28.13 -2.47 10.08
C SER A 55 26.69 -2.62 9.53
N GLU A 56 26.01 -1.53 9.16
CA GLU A 56 24.69 -1.51 8.53
C GLU A 56 24.70 -1.21 7.01
N ALA A 57 25.88 -1.03 6.39
CA ALA A 57 26.06 -0.55 5.00
C ALA A 57 25.80 -1.60 3.89
N GLY A 58 24.83 -2.49 4.10
CA GLY A 58 24.27 -3.40 3.09
C GLY A 58 22.76 -3.25 2.90
N GLY A 59 22.13 -2.32 3.64
CA GLY A 59 20.69 -2.08 3.58
C GLY A 59 20.24 -1.39 2.28
N THR A 60 19.00 -1.64 1.88
CA THR A 60 18.32 -0.89 0.83
C THR A 60 18.19 0.59 1.22
N GLN A 61 18.30 1.50 0.26
CA GLN A 61 17.97 2.93 0.44
C GLN A 61 16.45 3.16 0.55
N VAL A 62 15.64 2.13 0.29
CA VAL A 62 14.18 2.21 0.35
C VAL A 62 13.73 2.12 1.82
N ASN A 63 13.49 3.28 2.44
CA ASN A 63 12.83 3.35 3.74
C ASN A 63 11.30 3.42 3.56
N LEU A 64 10.59 2.38 3.99
CA LEU A 64 9.14 2.31 3.84
C LEU A 64 8.38 3.36 4.66
N PHE A 65 8.93 3.85 5.78
CA PHE A 65 8.29 4.93 6.54
C PHE A 65 8.36 6.28 5.82
N ASP A 66 9.35 6.46 4.94
CA ASP A 66 9.49 7.67 4.13
C ASP A 66 8.66 7.59 2.82
N LEU A 67 8.10 6.41 2.49
CA LEU A 67 7.20 6.22 1.34
C LEU A 67 5.81 6.77 1.64
N GLY A 68 5.61 8.06 1.35
CA GLY A 68 4.33 8.74 1.53
C GLY A 68 3.27 8.40 0.46
N LEU A 69 3.66 7.88 -0.71
CA LEU A 69 2.76 7.58 -1.83
C LEU A 69 3.25 6.39 -2.64
N ILE A 70 2.35 5.44 -2.93
CA ILE A 70 2.54 4.36 -3.90
C ILE A 70 1.53 4.56 -5.03
N ILE A 71 2.03 4.57 -6.27
CA ILE A 71 1.19 4.67 -7.47
C ILE A 71 1.27 3.34 -8.23
N GLY A 72 0.14 2.64 -8.31
CA GLY A 72 -0.01 1.45 -9.13
C GLY A 72 -0.24 1.79 -10.60
N SER A 73 0.49 1.16 -11.51
CA SER A 73 0.26 1.27 -12.96
C SER A 73 0.46 -0.09 -13.62
N GLY A 74 -0.15 -0.28 -14.78
CA GLY A 74 -0.13 -1.54 -15.54
C GLY A 74 -1.53 -2.15 -15.68
N GLY A 75 -1.74 -2.92 -16.75
CA GLY A 75 -3.07 -3.38 -17.18
C GLY A 75 -3.93 -3.97 -16.06
N VAL A 76 -3.38 -4.86 -15.23
CA VAL A 76 -4.13 -5.52 -14.14
C VAL A 76 -4.58 -4.54 -13.05
N LEU A 77 -3.76 -3.54 -12.69
CA LEU A 77 -4.10 -2.53 -11.68
C LEU A 77 -5.04 -1.46 -12.26
N SER A 78 -4.76 -1.01 -13.49
CA SER A 78 -5.53 0.02 -14.20
C SER A 78 -6.95 -0.45 -14.52
N HIS A 79 -7.10 -1.71 -14.94
CA HIS A 79 -8.36 -2.32 -15.36
C HIS A 79 -8.98 -3.28 -14.33
N ALA A 80 -8.51 -3.26 -13.08
CA ALA A 80 -9.19 -3.98 -12.00
C ALA A 80 -10.67 -3.55 -11.95
N PRO A 81 -11.64 -4.48 -12.04
CA PRO A 81 -13.07 -4.15 -12.08
C PRO A 81 -13.51 -3.25 -10.93
N ARG A 82 -12.93 -3.45 -9.75
CA ARG A 82 -13.14 -2.60 -8.57
C ARG A 82 -11.83 -1.97 -8.14
N ARG A 83 -11.85 -0.67 -7.82
CA ARG A 83 -10.68 0.05 -7.29
C ARG A 83 -10.17 -0.53 -5.96
N HIS A 84 -11.05 -1.14 -5.19
CA HIS A 84 -10.74 -1.91 -3.99
C HIS A 84 -9.79 -3.10 -4.27
N GLN A 85 -9.94 -3.76 -5.42
CA GLN A 85 -9.07 -4.88 -5.82
C GLN A 85 -7.66 -4.36 -6.16
N ALA A 86 -7.56 -3.24 -6.88
CA ALA A 86 -6.27 -2.58 -7.14
C ALA A 86 -5.56 -2.16 -5.83
N ALA A 87 -6.30 -1.56 -4.90
CA ALA A 87 -5.75 -1.20 -3.59
C ALA A 87 -5.25 -2.45 -2.85
N LEU A 88 -6.07 -3.49 -2.72
CA LEU A 88 -5.69 -4.70 -2.00
C LEU A 88 -4.49 -5.40 -2.63
N MET A 89 -4.41 -5.49 -3.97
CA MET A 89 -3.23 -6.03 -4.65
C MET A 89 -1.95 -5.27 -4.28
N MET A 90 -2.00 -3.95 -4.21
CA MET A 90 -0.84 -3.14 -3.82
C MET A 90 -0.49 -3.29 -2.35
N VAL A 91 -1.48 -3.33 -1.44
CA VAL A 91 -1.22 -3.57 -0.01
C VAL A 91 -0.57 -4.94 0.19
N ASP A 92 -1.07 -5.98 -0.46
CA ASP A 92 -0.56 -7.34 -0.34
C ASP A 92 0.86 -7.47 -0.92
N ALA A 93 1.15 -6.79 -2.03
CA ALA A 93 2.44 -6.87 -2.70
C ALA A 93 3.54 -6.06 -2.01
N PHE A 94 3.23 -4.84 -1.60
CA PHE A 94 4.24 -3.89 -1.10
C PHE A 94 4.33 -3.83 0.43
N LEU A 95 3.32 -4.35 1.15
CA LEU A 95 3.25 -4.33 2.61
C LEU A 95 3.65 -2.95 3.20
N PRO A 96 2.95 -1.86 2.83
CA PRO A 96 3.28 -0.51 3.30
C PRO A 96 3.26 -0.43 4.83
N VAL A 97 4.03 0.50 5.40
CA VAL A 97 4.10 0.75 6.85
C VAL A 97 3.94 2.23 7.15
N GLY A 98 3.50 2.56 8.36
CA GLY A 98 3.16 3.91 8.76
C GLY A 98 1.83 4.34 8.15
N VAL A 99 1.81 5.52 7.52
CA VAL A 99 0.66 6.08 6.80
C VAL A 99 1.08 6.32 5.36
N THR A 100 0.63 5.46 4.45
CA THR A 100 1.03 5.49 3.04
C THR A 100 -0.18 5.75 2.16
N MET A 101 -0.14 6.76 1.30
CA MET A 101 -1.19 7.01 0.32
C MET A 101 -1.09 6.02 -0.84
N LEU A 102 -2.21 5.44 -1.28
CA LEU A 102 -2.29 4.69 -2.53
C LEU A 102 -2.97 5.51 -3.62
N ALA A 103 -2.47 5.40 -4.85
CA ALA A 103 -3.11 5.88 -6.06
C ALA A 103 -2.93 4.87 -7.20
N VAL A 104 -3.71 5.02 -8.27
CA VAL A 104 -3.58 4.21 -9.47
C VAL A 104 -3.57 5.09 -10.72
N ASP A 105 -2.78 4.70 -11.72
CA ASP A 105 -2.91 5.12 -13.11
C ASP A 105 -4.11 4.40 -13.73
N SER A 106 -5.27 5.04 -13.74
CA SER A 106 -6.55 4.39 -14.12
C SER A 106 -6.69 4.03 -15.58
N ILE A 107 -5.90 4.65 -16.46
CA ILE A 107 -6.00 4.48 -17.92
C ILE A 107 -4.70 3.94 -18.54
N PHE A 108 -3.71 3.61 -17.71
CA PHE A 108 -2.38 3.12 -18.11
C PHE A 108 -1.68 4.06 -19.11
N MET A 109 -1.75 5.37 -18.85
CA MET A 109 -1.18 6.40 -19.73
C MET A 109 -0.04 7.21 -19.11
N MET A 110 0.39 6.94 -17.86
CA MET A 110 1.46 7.72 -17.23
C MET A 110 2.74 7.84 -18.10
N PRO A 111 3.27 6.75 -18.69
CA PRO A 111 4.46 6.86 -19.55
C PRO A 111 4.24 7.74 -20.79
N GLN A 112 3.08 7.61 -21.44
CA GLN A 112 2.70 8.35 -22.63
C GLN A 112 2.51 9.83 -22.32
N LEU A 113 1.92 10.16 -21.16
CA LEU A 113 1.81 11.53 -20.67
C LEU A 113 3.18 12.14 -20.36
N GLY A 114 4.15 11.32 -19.93
CA GLY A 114 5.55 11.74 -19.80
C GLY A 114 6.14 12.24 -21.11
N VAL A 115 5.94 11.51 -22.21
CA VAL A 115 6.36 11.94 -23.55
C VAL A 115 5.60 13.19 -24.00
N LEU A 116 4.27 13.20 -23.84
CA LEU A 116 3.42 14.33 -24.21
C LEU A 116 3.82 15.63 -23.50
N SER A 117 4.26 15.53 -22.24
CA SER A 117 4.64 16.68 -21.41
C SER A 117 5.81 17.49 -21.97
N GLN A 118 6.65 16.90 -22.83
CA GLN A 118 7.77 17.60 -23.46
C GLN A 118 7.33 18.66 -24.47
N GLN A 119 6.17 18.44 -25.12
CA GLN A 119 5.63 19.35 -26.13
C GLN A 119 4.39 20.10 -25.64
N TYR A 120 3.54 19.46 -24.84
CA TYR A 120 2.28 20.00 -24.34
C TYR A 120 2.13 19.80 -22.83
N PRO A 121 2.93 20.49 -22.00
CA PRO A 121 2.98 20.27 -20.55
C PRO A 121 1.64 20.54 -19.85
N ASP A 122 0.89 21.56 -20.26
CA ASP A 122 -0.41 21.87 -19.66
C ASP A 122 -1.48 20.83 -19.97
N ILE A 123 -1.51 20.32 -21.20
CA ILE A 123 -2.43 19.25 -21.61
C ILE A 123 -2.08 17.96 -20.86
N ALA A 124 -0.81 17.58 -20.85
CA ALA A 124 -0.35 16.39 -20.12
C ALA A 124 -0.69 16.47 -18.63
N ARG A 125 -0.49 17.63 -17.99
CA ARG A 125 -0.86 17.87 -16.59
C ARG A 125 -2.36 17.77 -16.35
N GLN A 126 -3.19 18.29 -17.24
CA GLN A 126 -4.63 18.25 -17.11
C GLN A 126 -5.16 16.81 -17.19
N VAL A 127 -4.74 16.05 -18.20
CA VAL A 127 -5.10 14.63 -18.37
C VAL A 127 -4.56 13.81 -17.19
N PHE A 128 -3.32 14.08 -16.76
CA PHE A 128 -2.73 13.40 -15.62
C PHE A 128 -3.58 13.54 -14.34
N ARG A 129 -3.99 14.78 -14.01
CA ARG A 129 -4.74 15.06 -12.78
C ARG A 129 -6.21 14.63 -12.83
N ARG A 130 -6.84 14.68 -14.00
CA ARG A 130 -8.28 14.41 -14.14
C ARG A 130 -8.57 12.94 -14.39
N ASP A 131 -7.83 12.34 -15.31
CA ASP A 131 -8.22 11.07 -15.94
C ASP A 131 -7.26 9.91 -15.62
N CYS A 132 -6.02 10.24 -15.23
CA CYS A 132 -4.97 9.24 -15.03
C CYS A 132 -4.73 8.93 -13.55
N LEU A 133 -4.44 9.93 -12.70
CA LEU A 133 -4.12 9.70 -11.30
C LEU A 133 -5.38 9.66 -10.45
N ILE A 134 -5.79 8.47 -10.01
CA ILE A 134 -6.92 8.27 -9.10
C ILE A 134 -6.41 7.93 -7.70
N PRO A 135 -6.62 8.81 -6.69
CA PRO A 135 -6.29 8.51 -5.32
C PRO A 135 -7.19 7.39 -4.79
N LEU A 136 -6.60 6.30 -4.32
CA LEU A 136 -7.32 5.17 -3.72
C LEU A 136 -7.58 5.42 -2.23
N GLY A 137 -6.59 5.97 -1.52
CA GLY A 137 -6.73 6.33 -0.10
C GLY A 137 -5.54 5.86 0.73
N PRO A 138 -5.45 6.29 2.01
CA PRO A 138 -4.35 5.95 2.89
C PRO A 138 -4.49 4.54 3.45
N VAL A 139 -3.35 3.85 3.56
CA VAL A 139 -3.17 2.60 4.30
C VAL A 139 -2.42 2.92 5.58
N ILE A 140 -2.97 2.46 6.71
CA ILE A 140 -2.37 2.60 8.03
C ILE A 140 -1.94 1.22 8.50
N ALA A 141 -0.66 1.07 8.79
CA ALA A 141 -0.05 -0.23 8.97
C ALA A 141 1.18 -0.15 9.88
N PRO A 142 1.17 -0.72 11.09
CA PRO A 142 2.39 -0.76 11.89
C PRO A 142 3.39 -1.79 11.36
N LEU A 143 4.68 -1.48 11.52
CA LEU A 143 5.79 -2.41 11.39
C LEU A 143 5.97 -3.21 12.68
N GLY A 144 6.12 -4.52 12.56
CA GLY A 144 6.44 -5.42 13.66
C GLY A 144 5.64 -6.72 13.63
N PRO A 145 6.01 -7.68 14.48
CA PRO A 145 5.30 -8.95 14.60
C PRO A 145 3.92 -8.72 15.19
N VAL A 146 2.93 -9.44 14.65
CA VAL A 146 1.53 -9.38 15.09
C VAL A 146 1.05 -10.81 15.35
N THR A 147 0.38 -11.00 16.48
CA THR A 147 -0.31 -12.24 16.84
C THR A 147 -1.79 -12.10 16.53
N ASP A 148 -2.38 -13.13 15.91
CA ASP A 148 -3.81 -13.15 15.60
C ASP A 148 -4.69 -12.87 16.83
N GLY A 149 -5.66 -11.96 16.67
CA GLY A 149 -6.63 -11.62 17.71
C GLY A 149 -6.14 -10.67 18.80
N GLU A 150 -4.84 -10.39 18.91
CA GLU A 150 -4.32 -9.37 19.83
C GLU A 150 -4.53 -7.96 19.28
N ASP A 151 -4.66 -6.96 20.16
CA ASP A 151 -4.79 -5.57 19.74
C ASP A 151 -3.51 -5.09 19.05
N VAL A 152 -3.66 -4.55 17.82
CA VAL A 152 -2.55 -4.05 16.99
C VAL A 152 -2.45 -2.54 17.08
N MET A 153 -3.58 -1.85 16.93
CA MET A 153 -3.64 -0.39 17.04
C MET A 153 -5.07 0.08 17.30
N THR A 154 -5.20 1.20 17.99
CA THR A 154 -6.44 1.97 18.04
C THR A 154 -6.31 3.17 17.12
N VAL A 155 -7.27 3.33 16.22
CA VAL A 155 -7.28 4.37 15.19
C VAL A 155 -8.50 5.25 15.42
N ARG A 156 -8.25 6.55 15.56
CA ARG A 156 -9.28 7.58 15.62
C ARG A 156 -9.19 8.46 14.38
N VAL A 157 -10.28 8.53 13.63
CA VAL A 157 -10.42 9.38 12.43
C VAL A 157 -11.43 10.47 12.74
N GLU A 158 -11.01 11.72 12.58
CA GLU A 158 -11.85 12.91 12.79
C GLU A 158 -11.99 13.63 11.44
N PRO A 159 -13.03 13.33 10.66
CA PRO A 159 -13.30 14.04 9.41
C PRO A 159 -13.51 15.54 9.67
N ALA A 160 -13.13 16.38 8.70
CA ALA A 160 -13.43 17.82 8.78
C ALA A 160 -14.95 18.07 8.88
N ASP A 161 -15.73 17.27 8.16
CA ASP A 161 -17.19 17.33 8.10
C ASP A 161 -17.77 15.96 8.48
N GLY A 162 -17.98 15.71 9.78
CA GLY A 162 -18.58 14.46 10.25
C GLY A 162 -18.28 14.14 11.71
N ASN A 163 -18.78 12.98 12.15
CA ASN A 163 -18.51 12.50 13.51
C ASN A 163 -17.18 11.74 13.55
N PRO A 164 -16.38 11.89 14.62
CA PRO A 164 -15.24 11.03 14.89
C PRO A 164 -15.62 9.56 14.90
N VAL A 165 -14.76 8.73 14.33
CA VAL A 165 -14.86 7.27 14.38
C VAL A 165 -13.61 6.72 15.05
N GLU A 166 -13.79 5.80 15.99
CA GLU A 166 -12.70 5.12 16.68
C GLU A 166 -12.85 3.60 16.49
N VAL A 167 -11.77 2.96 16.07
CA VAL A 167 -11.72 1.52 15.77
C VAL A 167 -10.45 0.93 16.36
N THR A 168 -10.60 -0.18 17.08
CA THR A 168 -9.46 -1.03 17.47
C THR A 168 -9.31 -2.13 16.43
N VAL A 169 -8.12 -2.21 15.84
CA VAL A 169 -7.75 -3.24 14.87
C VAL A 169 -7.02 -4.36 15.60
N ARG A 170 -7.46 -5.60 15.38
CA ARG A 170 -6.78 -6.78 15.94
C ARG A 170 -5.89 -7.47 14.92
N GLY A 171 -5.03 -8.34 15.43
CA GLY A 171 -4.08 -9.08 14.63
C GLY A 171 -4.76 -9.97 13.62
N GLY A 172 -4.30 -9.86 12.37
CA GLY A 172 -4.84 -10.61 11.25
C GLY A 172 -6.08 -9.98 10.60
N GLU A 173 -6.57 -8.85 11.11
CA GLU A 173 -7.71 -8.12 10.56
C GLU A 173 -7.29 -7.06 9.54
N LEU A 174 -8.19 -6.82 8.60
CA LEU A 174 -8.16 -5.68 7.69
C LEU A 174 -9.48 -4.95 7.88
N HIS A 175 -9.44 -3.62 8.02
CA HIS A 175 -10.65 -2.80 8.10
C HIS A 175 -10.63 -1.73 7.02
N ARG A 176 -11.82 -1.37 6.55
CA ARG A 176 -12.03 -0.26 5.63
C ARG A 176 -12.96 0.75 6.26
N LEU A 177 -12.49 1.99 6.42
CA LEU A 177 -13.30 3.10 6.90
C LEU A 177 -13.65 4.04 5.73
N PRO A 178 -14.89 4.55 5.67
CA PRO A 178 -15.25 5.52 4.64
C PRO A 178 -14.55 6.86 4.91
N LEU A 179 -13.85 7.37 3.90
CA LEU A 179 -13.44 8.78 3.81
C LEU A 179 -13.46 9.12 2.33
N ALA A 180 -14.40 9.97 1.91
CA ALA A 180 -14.62 10.27 0.51
C ALA A 180 -13.35 10.84 -0.15
N ARG A 181 -13.25 10.67 -1.48
CA ARG A 181 -12.17 11.26 -2.28
C ARG A 181 -12.06 12.76 -1.99
N ASP A 182 -10.83 13.21 -1.76
CA ASP A 182 -10.47 14.60 -1.46
C ASP A 182 -10.99 15.14 -0.11
N ALA A 183 -11.76 14.35 0.67
CA ALA A 183 -12.16 14.71 2.01
C ALA A 183 -10.97 14.62 2.98
N LYS A 184 -10.84 15.60 3.88
CA LYS A 184 -9.74 15.68 4.83
C LYS A 184 -10.17 15.18 6.21
N ALA A 185 -9.24 14.55 6.93
CA ALA A 185 -9.43 14.14 8.31
C ALA A 185 -8.15 14.30 9.13
N ARG A 186 -8.30 14.48 10.45
CA ARG A 186 -7.22 14.26 11.42
C ARG A 186 -7.23 12.79 11.81
N LEU A 187 -6.09 12.13 11.65
CA LEU A 187 -5.84 10.75 12.03
C LEU A 187 -5.00 10.74 13.31
N THR A 188 -5.45 10.03 14.32
CA THR A 188 -4.65 9.67 15.50
C THR A 188 -4.53 8.16 15.57
N VAL A 189 -3.32 7.63 15.67
CA VAL A 189 -3.08 6.19 15.75
C VAL A 189 -2.22 5.87 16.96
N ARG A 190 -2.73 4.96 17.80
CA ARG A 190 -2.00 4.40 18.94
C ARG A 190 -1.64 2.94 18.65
N PRO A 191 -0.38 2.64 18.27
CA PRO A 191 0.05 1.26 18.06
C PRO A 191 0.21 0.53 19.40
N ALA A 192 0.04 -0.79 19.38
CA ALA A 192 0.34 -1.64 20.52
C ALA A 192 1.84 -1.65 20.85
N ARG A 193 2.18 -2.18 22.03
CA ARG A 193 3.57 -2.21 22.50
C ARG A 193 4.44 -3.03 21.52
N GLY A 194 5.53 -2.43 21.06
CA GLY A 194 6.51 -3.10 20.19
C GLY A 194 6.28 -2.88 18.69
N LEU A 195 5.14 -2.31 18.31
CA LEU A 195 4.79 -1.94 16.95
C LEU A 195 5.15 -0.49 16.64
N ASP A 196 5.58 -0.21 15.41
CA ASP A 196 6.08 1.10 15.00
C ASP A 196 5.31 1.67 13.79
N LEU A 197 5.01 2.96 13.81
CA LEU A 197 4.36 3.71 12.74
C LEU A 197 5.26 4.81 12.14
N GLY A 198 6.56 4.79 12.45
CA GLY A 198 7.59 5.68 11.91
C GLY A 198 8.16 6.67 12.92
N GLU A 199 7.58 6.76 14.12
CA GLU A 199 8.04 7.65 15.20
C GLU A 199 8.72 6.88 16.36
N GLY A 200 8.80 5.55 16.25
CA GLY A 200 9.30 4.66 17.28
C GLY A 200 8.20 3.78 17.88
N LYS A 201 8.62 2.64 18.42
CA LYS A 201 7.73 1.61 18.98
C LYS A 201 6.76 2.14 20.03
N GLY A 202 5.47 1.87 19.85
CA GLY A 202 4.40 2.23 20.79
C GLY A 202 4.08 3.73 20.85
N LYS A 203 4.70 4.57 20.02
CA LYS A 203 4.41 6.01 20.01
C LYS A 203 3.14 6.31 19.24
N VAL A 204 2.32 7.17 19.82
CA VAL A 204 1.12 7.71 19.16
C VAL A 204 1.57 8.64 18.04
N ILE A 205 0.93 8.52 16.88
CA ILE A 205 1.12 9.45 15.77
C ILE A 205 -0.15 10.23 15.50
N GLU A 206 0.01 11.50 15.14
CA GLU A 206 -1.05 12.33 14.58
C GLU A 206 -0.66 12.77 13.17
N ARG A 207 -1.58 12.65 12.22
CA ARG A 207 -1.36 13.05 10.81
C ARG A 207 -2.64 13.63 10.22
N ALA A 208 -2.48 14.58 9.31
CA ALA A 208 -3.56 14.96 8.40
C ALA A 208 -3.58 13.97 7.23
N ILE A 209 -4.76 13.43 6.91
CA ILE A 209 -4.94 12.50 5.80
C ILE A 209 -6.02 13.01 4.85
N THR A 210 -5.97 12.54 3.60
CA THR A 210 -6.98 12.80 2.58
C THR A 210 -7.53 11.48 2.09
N GLY A 211 -8.85 11.36 1.98
CA GLY A 211 -9.53 10.16 1.49
C GLY A 211 -9.32 9.94 0.00
N GLY A 212 -9.57 8.71 -0.43
CA GLY A 212 -9.60 8.33 -1.83
C GLY A 212 -10.83 7.48 -2.14
N VAL A 213 -10.91 6.96 -3.36
CA VAL A 213 -12.10 6.22 -3.82
C VAL A 213 -12.37 4.92 -3.04
N VAL A 214 -11.38 4.37 -2.33
CA VAL A 214 -11.50 3.18 -1.47
C VAL A 214 -11.79 3.55 -0.01
N GLY A 215 -11.52 4.79 0.39
CA GLY A 215 -11.57 5.25 1.79
C GLY A 215 -10.23 5.11 2.49
N ILE A 216 -10.23 4.62 3.73
CA ILE A 216 -9.04 4.37 4.54
C ILE A 216 -8.93 2.86 4.77
N LEU A 217 -7.74 2.30 4.57
CA LEU A 217 -7.46 0.91 4.92
C LEU A 217 -6.64 0.85 6.22
N LEU A 218 -7.13 0.10 7.20
CA LEU A 218 -6.42 -0.18 8.44
C LEU A 218 -5.97 -1.64 8.41
N ASP A 219 -4.67 -1.86 8.32
CA ASP A 219 -4.14 -3.19 8.07
C ASP A 219 -3.35 -3.70 9.28
N GLY A 220 -4.01 -4.58 10.04
CA GLY A 220 -3.49 -5.26 11.22
C GLY A 220 -2.92 -6.64 10.95
N ARG A 221 -2.61 -6.99 9.69
CA ARG A 221 -2.15 -8.34 9.33
C ARG A 221 -0.67 -8.61 9.63
N GLY A 222 0.06 -7.59 10.09
CA GLY A 222 1.47 -7.70 10.49
C GLY A 222 2.47 -7.53 9.35
N ARG A 223 3.70 -7.17 9.71
CA ARG A 223 4.85 -7.11 8.81
C ARG A 223 6.04 -7.79 9.49
N PRO A 224 6.45 -9.00 9.06
CA PRO A 224 5.99 -9.70 7.85
C PRO A 224 4.54 -10.21 7.94
N LEU A 225 3.87 -10.26 6.78
CA LEU A 225 2.56 -10.88 6.63
C LEU A 225 2.69 -12.41 6.74
N GLN A 226 1.95 -13.02 7.65
CA GLN A 226 1.92 -14.47 7.82
C GLN A 226 0.59 -15.04 7.32
N LEU A 227 0.66 -16.07 6.48
CA LEU A 227 -0.51 -16.80 6.00
C LEU A 227 -0.58 -18.15 6.72
N PRO A 228 -1.80 -18.68 6.96
CA PRO A 228 -1.94 -20.05 7.44
C PRO A 228 -1.29 -21.06 6.47
N ASP A 229 -0.62 -22.07 7.02
CA ASP A 229 -0.06 -23.18 6.23
C ASP A 229 -1.15 -24.08 5.64
N ASP A 230 -2.25 -24.26 6.37
CA ASP A 230 -3.41 -25.03 5.92
C ASP A 230 -4.16 -24.29 4.81
N ASP A 231 -4.32 -24.95 3.66
CA ASP A 231 -4.92 -24.39 2.46
C ASP A 231 -6.36 -23.90 2.68
N THR A 232 -7.14 -24.61 3.49
CA THR A 232 -8.55 -24.25 3.77
C THR A 232 -8.61 -22.99 4.61
N LYS A 233 -7.87 -22.94 5.72
CA LYS A 233 -7.77 -21.76 6.58
C LYS A 233 -7.19 -20.56 5.84
N ARG A 234 -6.22 -20.78 4.95
CA ARG A 234 -5.66 -19.71 4.11
C ARG A 234 -6.71 -19.18 3.16
N ALA A 235 -7.45 -20.03 2.45
CA ALA A 235 -8.51 -19.60 1.55
C ALA A 235 -9.62 -18.83 2.29
N GLU A 236 -10.04 -19.29 3.47
CA GLU A 236 -10.99 -18.57 4.33
C GLU A 236 -10.46 -17.20 4.72
N ARG A 237 -9.20 -17.11 5.17
CA ARG A 237 -8.57 -15.83 5.54
C ARG A 237 -8.48 -14.85 4.36
N LEU A 238 -8.15 -15.35 3.15
CA LEU A 238 -8.11 -14.50 1.96
C LEU A 238 -9.51 -13.97 1.60
N ARG A 239 -10.56 -14.78 1.76
CA ARG A 239 -11.95 -14.33 1.54
C ARG A 239 -12.35 -13.23 2.52
N THR A 240 -12.04 -13.38 3.81
CA THR A 240 -12.38 -12.34 4.80
C THR A 240 -11.68 -11.01 4.50
N TRP A 241 -10.44 -11.04 4.00
CA TRP A 241 -9.75 -9.81 3.57
C TRP A 241 -10.33 -9.20 2.29
N LEU A 242 -10.73 -10.02 1.32
CA LEU A 242 -11.42 -9.54 0.12
C LEU A 242 -12.74 -8.83 0.51
N GLU A 243 -13.52 -9.42 1.41
CA GLU A 243 -14.77 -8.84 1.90
C GLU A 243 -14.51 -7.54 2.67
N ALA A 244 -13.58 -7.55 3.63
CA ALA A 244 -13.26 -6.39 4.44
C ALA A 244 -12.73 -5.21 3.62
N ALA A 245 -11.96 -5.49 2.57
CA ALA A 245 -11.49 -4.48 1.63
C ALA A 245 -12.58 -3.95 0.68
N GLY A 246 -13.77 -4.58 0.62
CA GLY A 246 -14.78 -4.30 -0.41
C GLY A 246 -14.36 -4.78 -1.81
N ALA A 247 -13.41 -5.72 -1.87
CA ALA A 247 -12.88 -6.31 -3.09
C ALA A 247 -13.62 -7.59 -3.52
N ALA A 248 -14.44 -8.17 -2.64
CA ALA A 248 -15.33 -9.28 -2.94
C ALA A 248 -16.57 -8.83 -3.74
N GLY A 249 -17.08 -9.71 -4.62
CA GLY A 249 -18.25 -9.50 -5.46
C GLY A 249 -17.94 -9.44 -6.96
N ASP A 250 -18.96 -9.69 -7.78
CA ASP A 250 -18.86 -9.60 -9.23
C ASP A 250 -18.67 -8.14 -9.68
N ALA A 251 -18.13 -7.91 -10.88
CA ALA A 251 -18.07 -6.58 -11.46
C ALA A 251 -19.51 -6.08 -11.66
N ASP A 252 -19.89 -4.99 -11.00
CA ASP A 252 -21.16 -4.29 -11.29
C ASP A 252 -21.10 -3.64 -12.67
#